data_AF-A0A3D5NRH5-F1
#
_entry.id   AF-A0A3D5NRH5-F1
#
_cell.length_a   1.000
_cell.length_b   1.000
_cell.length_c   1.000
_cell.angle_alpha   90.00
_cell.angle_beta   90.00
_cell.angle_gamma   90.00
#
_symmetry.space_group_name_H-M   'P 1'
#
loop_
_entity.id
_entity.type
_entity.pdbx_description
1 polymer ?
#
loop_
_entity_poly.entity_id
_entity_poly.type
_entity_poly.pdbx_seq_one_letter_code
_entity_poly.pdbx_strand_id
1 'polypeptide(L)'
;MKYVWKTIWFIQALAARLIPMILFLVAHAIGEVYVYNWDPLQLLDFKQIPAMFDSYLFLYGALGLIIVILFFMNLPIIARVMTVGILGSQVLFFLQRWENYIYGTSEVDPYYNFYMRILISIIAGFILQVMWRLIKSGTRKLIYMMTVRNSSRKQSIKKVPVKK
;
A
#
# COMPACT_ATOMS: atom_id res chain seq x y z
N MET A 1 -0.31 16.74 29.07
CA MET A 1 -0.60 15.34 28.67
C MET A 1 -1.16 15.14 27.24
N LYS A 2 -1.81 16.13 26.61
CA LYS A 2 -2.37 16.01 25.25
C LYS A 2 -1.35 15.67 24.16
N TYR A 3 -0.10 16.14 24.30
CA TYR A 3 0.97 15.88 23.34
C TYR A 3 1.58 14.48 23.48
N VAL A 4 1.77 13.98 24.70
CA VAL A 4 2.30 12.64 24.97
C VAL A 4 1.39 11.56 24.38
N TRP A 5 0.07 11.69 24.58
CA TRP A 5 -0.89 10.78 23.97
C TRP A 5 -0.85 10.83 22.44
N LYS A 6 -0.77 12.01 21.82
CA LYS A 6 -0.61 12.12 20.35
C LYS A 6 0.64 11.43 19.84
N THR A 7 1.76 11.52 20.56
CA THR A 7 2.99 10.81 20.22
C THR A 7 2.82 9.30 20.31
N ILE A 8 2.15 8.79 21.34
CA ILE A 8 1.85 7.35 21.47
C ILE A 8 0.98 6.87 20.31
N TRP A 9 -0.09 7.58 19.98
CA TRP A 9 -0.96 7.27 18.84
C TRP A 9 -0.18 7.29 17.52
N PHE A 10 0.75 8.23 17.35
CA PHE A 10 1.62 8.28 16.19
C PHE A 10 2.54 7.06 16.10
N ILE A 11 3.24 6.70 17.18
CA ILE A 11 4.14 5.54 17.23
C ILE A 11 3.37 4.26 16.97
N GLN A 12 2.20 4.09 17.60
CA GLN A 12 1.36 2.92 17.40
C GLN A 12 0.87 2.81 15.96
N ALA A 13 0.48 3.94 15.35
CA ALA A 13 0.02 3.96 13.97
C ALA A 13 1.19 3.78 12.97
N LEU A 14 2.41 4.20 13.31
CA LEU A 14 3.62 3.92 12.54
C LEU A 14 3.95 2.42 12.61
N ALA A 15 4.03 1.87 13.82
CA ALA A 15 4.32 0.45 14.06
C ALA A 15 3.31 -0.46 13.36
N ALA A 16 2.01 -0.19 13.50
CA ALA A 16 0.95 -0.96 12.82
C ALA A 16 1.08 -0.98 11.29
N ARG A 17 1.67 0.06 10.69
CA ARG A 17 1.90 0.17 9.24
C ARG A 17 3.23 -0.44 8.79
N LEU A 18 4.16 -0.66 9.72
CA LEU A 18 5.40 -1.40 9.49
C LEU A 18 5.20 -2.91 9.65
N ILE A 19 4.16 -3.36 10.36
CA ILE A 19 3.83 -4.80 10.50
C ILE A 19 3.85 -5.55 9.16
N PRO A 20 3.23 -5.05 8.07
CA PRO A 20 3.34 -5.69 6.76
C PRO A 20 4.79 -5.87 6.30
N MET A 21 5.66 -4.86 6.47
CA MET A 21 7.09 -4.93 6.11
C MET A 21 7.87 -5.95 6.93
N ILE A 22 7.53 -6.09 8.21
CA ILE A 22 8.15 -7.11 9.06
C ILE A 22 7.69 -8.51 8.62
N LEU A 23 6.39 -8.70 8.40
CA LEU A 23 5.84 -9.95 7.89
C LEU A 23 6.41 -10.30 6.51
N PHE A 24 6.66 -9.29 5.66
CA PHE A 24 7.32 -9.46 4.38
C PHE A 24 8.75 -9.98 4.51
N LEU A 25 9.53 -9.36 5.39
CA LEU A 25 10.90 -9.77 5.64
C LEU A 25 10.95 -11.23 6.12
N VAL A 26 10.03 -11.60 7.03
CA VAL A 26 9.91 -12.98 7.55
C VAL A 26 9.47 -13.96 6.45
N ALA A 27 8.46 -13.63 5.65
CA ALA A 27 8.00 -14.51 4.57
C ALA A 27 9.09 -14.74 3.50
N HIS A 28 9.84 -13.68 3.16
CA HIS A 28 10.98 -13.78 2.26
C HIS A 28 12.11 -14.60 2.89
N ALA A 29 12.41 -14.41 4.18
CA ALA A 29 13.39 -15.20 4.93
C ALA A 29 13.11 -16.70 4.82
N ILE A 30 11.85 -17.09 5.08
CA ILE A 30 11.41 -18.48 5.02
C ILE A 30 11.58 -19.00 3.60
N GLY A 31 11.18 -18.23 2.59
CA GLY A 31 11.33 -18.62 1.19
C GLY A 31 12.78 -18.88 0.78
N GLU A 32 13.71 -18.01 1.20
CA GLU A 32 15.13 -18.16 0.92
C GLU A 32 15.76 -19.35 1.67
N VAL A 33 15.34 -19.61 2.92
CA VAL A 33 15.77 -20.81 3.69
C VAL A 33 15.43 -22.10 2.95
N TYR A 34 14.21 -22.21 2.41
CA TYR A 34 13.79 -23.42 1.69
C TYR A 34 14.42 -23.57 0.30
N VAL A 35 14.75 -22.47 -0.38
CA VAL A 35 15.26 -22.49 -1.76
C VAL A 35 16.79 -22.54 -1.82
N TYR A 36 17.50 -21.91 -0.88
CA TYR A 36 18.96 -21.81 -0.86
C TYR A 36 19.64 -22.63 0.24
N ASN A 37 18.90 -23.44 1.00
CA ASN A 37 19.42 -24.16 2.16
C ASN A 37 20.14 -23.23 3.14
N TRP A 38 19.63 -22.00 3.35
CA TRP A 38 20.19 -21.17 4.43
C TRP A 38 20.03 -21.90 5.75
N ASP A 39 21.08 -21.86 6.56
CA ASP A 39 21.01 -22.36 7.92
C ASP A 39 20.07 -21.45 8.73
N PRO A 40 18.89 -21.94 9.16
CA PRO A 40 17.91 -21.12 9.86
C PRO A 40 18.43 -20.58 11.21
N LEU A 41 19.50 -21.18 11.75
CA LEU A 41 20.17 -20.67 12.96
C LEU A 41 20.93 -19.36 12.70
N GLN A 42 21.35 -19.10 11.47
CA GLN A 42 22.02 -17.85 11.11
C GLN A 42 21.09 -16.65 11.18
N LEU A 43 19.76 -16.84 11.00
CA LEU A 43 18.77 -15.78 11.19
C LEU A 43 18.64 -15.30 12.64
N LEU A 44 19.15 -16.07 13.61
CA LEU A 44 19.22 -15.68 15.02
C LEU A 44 20.43 -14.76 15.31
N ASP A 45 21.43 -14.74 14.42
CA ASP A 45 22.57 -13.81 14.50
C ASP A 45 22.26 -12.53 13.71
N PHE A 46 21.89 -11.48 14.45
CA PHE A 46 21.58 -10.17 13.88
C PHE A 46 22.69 -9.60 12.98
N LYS A 47 23.95 -10.01 13.15
CA LYS A 47 25.07 -9.54 12.32
C LYS A 47 25.06 -10.13 10.90
N GLN A 48 24.43 -11.28 10.70
CA GLN A 48 24.42 -11.97 9.41
C GLN A 48 23.22 -11.59 8.55
N ILE A 49 22.18 -11.00 9.14
CA ILE A 49 20.96 -10.57 8.44
C ILE A 49 21.28 -9.65 7.23
N PRO A 50 22.14 -8.61 7.34
CA PRO A 50 22.44 -7.78 6.19
C PRO A 50 23.14 -8.54 5.05
N ALA A 51 23.98 -9.52 5.38
CA ALA A 51 24.68 -10.32 4.38
C ALA A 51 23.76 -11.35 3.70
N MET A 52 22.77 -11.87 4.43
CA MET A 52 21.77 -12.79 3.86
C MET A 52 20.78 -12.07 2.94
N PHE A 53 20.25 -10.91 3.35
CA PHE A 53 19.25 -10.18 2.56
C PHE A 53 19.85 -9.19 1.56
N ASP A 54 21.12 -8.81 1.69
CA ASP A 54 21.87 -7.91 0.80
C ASP A 54 20.99 -6.78 0.20
N SER A 55 20.83 -6.76 -1.13
CA SER A 55 20.06 -5.77 -1.88
C SER A 55 18.56 -5.71 -1.52
N TYR A 56 17.98 -6.80 -0.99
CA TYR A 56 16.55 -6.88 -0.63
C TYR A 56 16.22 -6.10 0.63
N LEU A 57 17.14 -6.04 1.60
CA LEU A 57 16.93 -5.29 2.83
C LEU A 57 16.69 -3.80 2.49
N PHE A 58 17.47 -3.27 1.54
CA PHE A 58 17.32 -1.91 1.04
C PHE A 58 16.03 -1.71 0.26
N LEU A 59 15.61 -2.68 -0.56
CA LEU A 59 14.35 -2.64 -1.29
C LEU A 59 13.15 -2.57 -0.33
N TYR A 60 13.08 -3.47 0.66
CA TYR A 60 11.99 -3.46 1.64
C TYR A 60 12.01 -2.22 2.52
N GLY A 61 13.21 -1.75 2.90
CA GLY A 61 13.38 -0.49 3.61
C GLY A 61 12.85 0.69 2.80
N ALA A 62 13.19 0.78 1.51
CA ALA A 62 12.74 1.84 0.62
C ALA A 62 11.22 1.78 0.37
N LEU A 63 10.66 0.59 0.13
CA LEU A 63 9.21 0.42 -0.04
C LEU A 63 8.44 0.76 1.24
N GLY A 64 8.93 0.33 2.39
CA GLY A 64 8.37 0.68 3.69
C GLY A 64 8.39 2.18 3.94
N LEU A 65 9.50 2.84 3.64
CA LEU A 65 9.64 4.29 3.74
C LEU A 65 8.66 5.02 2.82
N ILE A 66 8.53 4.58 1.56
CA ILE A 66 7.58 5.16 0.59
C ILE A 66 6.14 5.02 1.09
N ILE A 67 5.74 3.85 1.60
CA ILE A 67 4.40 3.62 2.14
C ILE A 67 4.11 4.55 3.33
N VAL A 68 5.10 4.74 4.21
CA VAL A 68 5.00 5.66 5.35
C VAL A 68 4.85 7.11 4.87
N ILE A 69 5.69 7.55 3.92
CA ILE A 69 5.61 8.90 3.31
C ILE A 69 4.25 9.14 2.67
N LEU A 70 3.76 8.20 1.85
CA LEU A 70 2.45 8.30 1.19
C LEU A 70 1.31 8.42 2.20
N PHE A 71 1.42 7.76 3.35
CA PHE A 71 0.45 7.91 4.43
C PHE A 71 0.46 9.32 5.01
N PHE A 72 1.63 9.90 5.26
CA PHE A 72 1.77 11.29 5.75
C PHE A 72 1.28 12.33 4.74
N MET A 73 1.43 12.06 3.45
CA MET A 73 0.90 12.90 2.37
C MET A 73 -0.62 12.81 2.19
N ASN A 74 -1.34 12.09 3.06
CA ASN A 74 -2.76 11.81 2.92
C ASN A 74 -3.11 11.14 1.56
N LEU A 75 -2.26 10.22 1.13
CA LEU A 75 -2.48 9.35 -0.04
C LEU A 75 -2.70 7.88 0.40
N PRO A 76 -3.71 7.60 1.26
CA PRO A 76 -3.87 6.29 1.86
C PRO A 76 -4.29 5.20 0.86
N ILE A 77 -4.89 5.57 -0.28
CA ILE A 77 -5.31 4.57 -1.29
C ILE A 77 -4.08 4.01 -1.98
N ILE A 78 -3.15 4.88 -2.40
CA ILE A 78 -1.89 4.45 -3.02
C ILE A 78 -1.12 3.54 -2.05
N ALA A 79 -0.95 3.98 -0.79
CA ALA A 79 -0.22 3.21 0.22
C ALA A 79 -0.83 1.82 0.45
N ARG A 80 -2.16 1.70 0.50
CA ARG A 80 -2.85 0.41 0.67
C ARG A 80 -2.72 -0.49 -0.55
N VAL A 81 -2.92 0.05 -1.75
CA VAL A 81 -2.81 -0.71 -3.01
C VAL A 81 -1.37 -1.20 -3.19
N MET A 82 -0.37 -0.36 -2.90
CA MET A 82 1.03 -0.78 -2.87
C MET A 82 1.27 -1.91 -1.87
N THR A 83 0.75 -1.79 -0.64
CA THR A 83 0.93 -2.83 0.39
C THR A 83 0.35 -4.17 -0.07
N VAL A 84 -0.89 -4.18 -0.56
CA VAL A 84 -1.55 -5.40 -1.08
C VAL A 84 -0.84 -5.94 -2.32
N GLY A 85 -0.42 -5.05 -3.22
CA GLY A 85 0.28 -5.42 -4.43
C GLY A 85 1.64 -6.07 -4.16
N ILE A 86 2.42 -5.52 -3.22
CA ILE A 86 3.69 -6.13 -2.78
C ILE A 86 3.40 -7.48 -2.11
N LEU A 87 2.31 -7.63 -1.34
CA LEU A 87 1.90 -8.89 -0.67
C LEU A 87 1.62 -9.97 -1.71
N GLY A 88 0.76 -9.67 -2.67
CA GLY A 88 0.47 -10.59 -3.77
C GLY A 88 1.72 -10.93 -4.58
N SER A 89 2.57 -9.93 -4.86
CA SER A 89 3.81 -10.13 -5.63
C SER A 89 4.79 -11.06 -4.93
N GLN A 90 4.91 -10.97 -3.60
CA GLN A 90 5.76 -11.87 -2.81
C GLN A 90 5.26 -13.31 -2.79
N VAL A 91 3.96 -13.52 -2.60
CA VAL A 91 3.38 -14.86 -2.66
C VAL A 91 3.65 -15.50 -4.02
N LEU A 92 3.42 -14.74 -5.10
CA LEU A 92 3.67 -15.25 -6.44
C LEU A 92 5.17 -15.45 -6.74
N PHE A 93 6.05 -14.59 -6.21
CA PHE A 93 7.50 -14.75 -6.31
C PHE A 93 7.94 -16.05 -5.63
N PHE A 94 7.44 -16.33 -4.42
CA PHE A 94 7.72 -17.56 -3.70
C PHE A 94 7.23 -18.80 -4.46
N LEU A 95 5.98 -18.78 -4.98
CA LEU A 95 5.46 -19.88 -5.77
C LEU A 95 6.29 -20.15 -7.03
N GLN A 96 6.69 -19.09 -7.73
CA GLN A 96 7.50 -19.21 -8.96
C GLN A 96 8.92 -19.74 -8.67
N ARG A 97 9.52 -19.30 -7.56
CA ARG A 97 10.79 -19.83 -7.05
C ARG A 97 10.71 -21.30 -6.66
N TRP A 98 9.63 -21.66 -5.97
CA TRP A 98 9.34 -23.03 -5.56
C TRP A 98 9.16 -23.96 -6.77
N GLU A 99 8.42 -23.51 -7.79
CA GLU A 99 8.28 -24.22 -9.05
C GLU A 99 9.63 -24.41 -9.75
N ASN A 100 10.44 -23.35 -9.88
CA ASN A 100 11.77 -23.45 -10.46
C ASN A 100 12.68 -24.44 -9.70
N TYR A 101 12.56 -24.49 -8.37
CA TYR A 101 13.30 -25.43 -7.53
C TYR A 101 12.87 -26.89 -7.75
N ILE A 102 11.55 -27.18 -7.76
CA ILE A 102 11.04 -28.54 -7.94
C ILE A 102 11.31 -29.07 -9.35
N TYR A 103 11.07 -28.25 -10.37
CA TYR A 103 11.10 -28.68 -11.76
C TYR A 103 12.43 -28.40 -12.47
N GLY A 104 13.38 -27.75 -11.80
CA GLY A 104 14.68 -27.41 -12.38
C GLY A 104 14.61 -26.45 -13.57
N THR A 105 13.49 -25.73 -13.73
CA THR A 105 13.27 -24.82 -14.85
C THR A 105 13.99 -23.50 -14.59
N SER A 106 14.96 -23.16 -15.44
CA SER A 106 15.72 -21.90 -15.37
C SER A 106 15.18 -20.81 -16.31
N GLU A 107 14.05 -21.04 -16.99
CA GLU A 107 13.62 -20.20 -18.12
C GLU A 107 13.02 -18.85 -17.72
N VAL A 108 12.52 -18.70 -16.49
CA VAL A 108 11.83 -17.48 -16.08
C VAL A 108 12.53 -16.82 -14.91
N ASP A 109 13.09 -15.64 -15.15
CA ASP A 109 13.63 -14.78 -14.10
C ASP A 109 12.48 -14.32 -13.16
N PRO A 110 12.43 -14.82 -11.91
CA PRO A 110 11.38 -14.48 -10.97
C PRO A 110 11.51 -13.02 -10.49
N TYR A 111 12.70 -12.43 -10.59
CA TYR A 111 12.98 -11.10 -10.07
C TYR A 111 12.42 -10.00 -10.98
N TYR A 112 12.62 -10.10 -12.29
CA TYR A 112 12.03 -9.15 -13.25
C TYR A 112 10.50 -9.06 -13.05
N ASN A 113 9.84 -10.21 -12.95
CA ASN A 113 8.40 -10.29 -12.73
C ASN A 113 7.97 -9.69 -11.39
N PHE A 114 8.76 -9.90 -10.33
CA PHE A 114 8.51 -9.33 -9.02
C PHE A 114 8.54 -7.79 -9.04
N TYR A 115 9.60 -7.18 -9.60
CA TYR A 115 9.71 -5.73 -9.72
C TYR A 115 8.60 -5.14 -10.61
N MET A 116 8.28 -5.79 -11.72
CA MET A 116 7.20 -5.37 -12.61
C MET A 116 5.84 -5.35 -11.91
N ARG A 117 5.54 -6.36 -11.09
CA ARG A 117 4.28 -6.41 -10.33
C ARG A 117 4.21 -5.33 -9.24
N ILE A 118 5.33 -5.01 -8.59
CA ILE A 118 5.41 -3.86 -7.68
C ILE A 118 5.11 -2.56 -8.44
N LEU A 119 5.73 -2.35 -9.59
CA LEU A 119 5.52 -1.16 -10.41
C LEU A 119 4.05 -1.03 -10.85
N ILE A 120 3.45 -2.11 -11.33
CA ILE A 120 2.02 -2.14 -11.71
C ILE A 120 1.13 -1.79 -10.51
N SER A 121 1.48 -2.27 -9.32
CA SER A 121 0.73 -1.96 -8.08
C SER A 121 0.81 -0.48 -7.71
N ILE A 122 1.96 0.16 -7.92
CA ILE A 122 2.14 1.61 -7.73
C ILE A 122 1.26 2.38 -8.71
N ILE A 123 1.30 2.03 -10.00
CA ILE A 123 0.50 2.67 -11.06
C ILE A 123 -0.99 2.51 -10.77
N ALA A 124 -1.45 1.30 -10.45
CA ALA A 124 -2.83 1.02 -10.09
C ALA A 124 -3.27 1.83 -8.86
N GLY A 125 -2.41 1.94 -7.84
CA GLY A 125 -2.64 2.76 -6.67
C GLY A 125 -2.86 4.23 -7.02
N PHE A 126 -2.02 4.79 -7.90
CA PHE A 126 -2.15 6.16 -8.38
C PHE A 126 -3.47 6.38 -9.13
N ILE A 127 -3.81 5.49 -10.08
CA ILE A 127 -5.07 5.56 -10.84
C ILE A 127 -6.28 5.56 -9.89
N LEU A 128 -6.33 4.61 -8.95
CA LEU A 128 -7.41 4.50 -7.97
C LEU A 128 -7.51 5.75 -7.07
N GLN A 129 -6.37 6.30 -6.66
CA GLN A 129 -6.32 7.51 -5.85
C GLN A 129 -6.86 8.73 -6.60
N VAL A 130 -6.55 8.86 -7.90
CA VAL A 130 -7.07 9.93 -8.76
C VAL A 130 -8.57 9.74 -8.99
N MET A 131 -9.01 8.54 -9.38
CA MET A 131 -10.42 8.22 -9.58
C MET A 131 -11.26 8.53 -8.34
N TRP A 132 -10.79 8.15 -7.16
CA TRP A 132 -11.47 8.45 -5.90
C TRP A 132 -11.64 9.96 -5.67
N ARG A 133 -10.60 10.76 -5.92
CA ARG A 133 -10.66 12.21 -5.78
C ARG A 133 -11.64 12.83 -6.78
N LEU A 134 -11.66 12.33 -8.02
CA LEU A 134 -12.62 12.75 -9.05
C LEU A 134 -14.06 12.45 -8.65
N ILE A 135 -14.35 11.22 -8.20
CA ILE A 135 -15.69 10.82 -7.74
C ILE A 135 -16.14 11.68 -6.57
N LYS A 136 -15.27 11.90 -5.56
CA LYS A 136 -15.60 12.72 -4.39
C LYS A 136 -15.86 14.19 -4.76
N SER A 137 -15.11 14.74 -5.71
CA SER A 137 -15.32 16.10 -6.21
C SER A 137 -16.62 16.22 -7.01
N GLY A 138 -16.84 15.28 -7.94
CA GLY A 138 -18.04 15.22 -8.78
C GLY A 138 -19.32 15.07 -7.97
N THR A 139 -19.34 14.16 -7.00
CA THR A 139 -20.48 13.96 -6.09
C THR A 139 -20.78 15.20 -5.26
N ARG A 140 -19.77 15.88 -4.69
CA ARG A 140 -19.97 17.16 -3.98
C ARG A 140 -20.56 18.24 -4.88
N LYS A 141 -20.08 18.36 -6.12
CA LYS A 141 -20.59 19.33 -7.09
C LYS A 141 -22.04 19.03 -7.48
N LEU A 142 -22.36 17.75 -7.70
CA LEU A 142 -23.73 17.29 -7.97
C LEU A 142 -24.67 17.58 -6.80
N ILE A 143 -24.29 17.21 -5.58
CA ILE A 143 -25.08 17.48 -4.38
C ILE A 143 -25.32 18.98 -4.24
N TYR A 144 -24.27 19.80 -4.37
CA TYR A 144 -24.39 21.25 -4.31
C TYR A 144 -25.36 21.80 -5.37
N MET A 145 -25.24 21.38 -6.62
CA MET A 145 -26.15 21.79 -7.70
C MET A 145 -27.60 21.36 -7.42
N MET A 146 -27.82 20.14 -6.92
CA MET A 146 -29.16 19.67 -6.53
C MET A 146 -29.74 20.51 -5.38
N THR A 147 -28.96 20.79 -4.34
CA THR A 147 -29.38 21.60 -3.19
C THR A 147 -29.70 23.03 -3.59
N VAL A 148 -28.85 23.69 -4.40
CA VAL A 148 -29.10 25.04 -4.90
C VAL A 148 -30.35 25.08 -5.78
N ARG A 149 -30.52 24.10 -6.68
CA ARG A 149 -31.70 24.01 -7.55
C ARG A 149 -32.99 23.81 -6.75
N ASN A 150 -32.98 22.98 -5.70
CA ASN A 150 -34.12 22.78 -4.82
C ASN A 150 -34.42 24.01 -3.94
N SER A 151 -33.39 24.72 -3.47
CA SER A 151 -33.55 25.97 -2.70
C SER A 151 -34.14 27.09 -3.56
N SER A 152 -33.65 27.28 -4.79
CA SER A 152 -34.18 28.24 -5.76
C SER A 152 -35.65 27.96 -6.11
N ARG A 153 -36.01 26.68 -6.30
CA ARG A 153 -37.40 26.26 -6.56
C ARG A 153 -38.32 26.55 -5.38
N LYS A 154 -37.86 26.34 -4.13
CA LYS A 154 -38.61 26.71 -2.91
C LYS A 154 -38.78 28.23 -2.73
N GLN A 155 -37.77 29.03 -3.10
CA GLN A 155 -37.86 30.50 -3.05
C GLN A 155 -38.78 31.08 -4.13
N SER A 156 -38.82 30.47 -5.32
CA SER A 156 -39.73 30.86 -6.41
C SER A 156 -41.20 30.71 -6.01
N ILE A 157 -41.56 29.62 -5.33
CA ILE A 157 -42.94 29.34 -4.87
C ILE A 157 -43.40 30.32 -3.77
N LYS A 158 -42.47 30.88 -2.97
CA LYS A 158 -42.80 31.84 -1.90
C LYS A 158 -43.04 33.27 -2.38
N LYS A 159 -42.78 33.60 -3.65
CA LYS A 159 -43.15 34.89 -4.25
C LYS A 159 -44.60 34.82 -4.73
N VAL A 160 -45.54 34.68 -3.80
CA VAL A 160 -46.96 34.95 -4.08
C VAL A 160 -47.10 36.46 -4.25
N PRO A 161 -47.66 36.97 -5.36
CA PRO A 161 -47.85 38.40 -5.53
C PRO A 161 -48.84 38.89 -4.47
N VAL A 162 -48.40 39.86 -3.66
CA VAL A 162 -49.28 40.64 -2.80
C VAL A 162 -50.29 41.32 -3.73
N LYS A 163 -51.55 40.87 -3.69
CA LYS A 163 -52.66 41.56 -4.37
C LYS A 163 -52.70 42.99 -3.83
N LYS A 164 -52.49 43.97 -4.71
CA LYS A 164 -52.89 45.36 -4.49
C LYS A 164 -54.41 45.46 -4.51
#